data_AF-A0A521KPF9-F1
#
_entry.id   AF-A0A521KPF9-F1
#
_cell.length_a   1.000
_cell.length_b   1.000
_cell.length_c   1.000
_cell.angle_alpha   90.00
_cell.angle_beta   90.00
_cell.angle_gamma   90.00
#
_symmetry.space_group_name_H-M   'P 1'
#
loop_
_entity.id
_entity.type
_entity.pdbx_description
1 polymer ?
#
loop_
_entity_poly.entity_id
_entity_poly.type
_entity_poly.pdbx_seq_one_letter_code
_entity_poly.pdbx_strand_id
1 'polypeptide(L)'
;MRGEVARGTAVRRPQISVEGVRVSLIGEGTVDLGGIGKGWALDAVCDLLDARGVDRYLVDGGGDLRAGNTPAVPWPVGVGDGLVAWLGPGAVATSSTERRRWTTEGGGVAHHIIDTVSGVPAFRGVTTAVVVHRRATTADVLATTLVAGGAALVETVQAHGAEALLQGDDGVWWMTPGMVAWLNGPALS
;
A
#
# COMPACT_ATOMS: atom_id res chain seq x y z
N MET A 1 10.05 -16.38 -35.75
CA MET A 1 9.79 -14.92 -35.75
C MET A 1 9.86 -14.43 -34.31
N ARG A 2 10.89 -13.66 -33.94
CA ARG A 2 10.99 -13.02 -32.62
C ARG A 2 10.22 -11.70 -32.72
N GLY A 3 9.12 -11.57 -31.99
CA GLY A 3 8.35 -10.35 -31.93
C GLY A 3 9.15 -9.25 -31.22
N GLU A 4 9.29 -8.12 -31.89
CA GLU A 4 9.83 -6.89 -31.32
C GLU A 4 8.90 -6.41 -30.20
N VAL A 5 9.41 -6.38 -28.97
CA VAL A 5 8.74 -5.68 -27.87
C VAL A 5 8.85 -4.19 -28.16
N ALA A 6 7.73 -3.55 -28.45
CA ALA A 6 7.65 -2.12 -28.66
C ALA A 6 8.30 -1.40 -27.47
N ARG A 7 9.38 -0.66 -27.72
CA ARG A 7 10.00 0.22 -26.73
C ARG A 7 9.00 1.32 -26.41
N GLY A 8 8.42 1.27 -25.21
CA GLY A 8 7.48 2.28 -24.72
C GLY A 8 8.07 3.68 -24.87
N THR A 9 7.32 4.58 -25.49
CA THR A 9 7.62 6.00 -25.54
C THR A 9 7.77 6.50 -24.10
N ALA A 10 8.88 7.18 -23.77
CA ALA A 10 9.10 7.70 -22.43
C ALA A 10 7.87 8.53 -22.00
N VAL A 11 7.19 8.10 -20.95
CA VAL A 11 6.03 8.82 -20.40
C VAL A 11 6.52 10.18 -19.93
N ARG A 12 6.12 11.27 -20.62
CA ARG A 12 6.36 12.62 -20.12
C ARG A 12 5.52 12.81 -18.87
N ARG A 13 6.17 12.85 -17.71
CA ARG A 13 5.49 13.08 -16.43
C ARG A 13 4.97 14.52 -16.41
N PRO A 14 3.66 14.77 -16.26
CA PRO A 14 3.18 16.12 -16.01
C PRO A 14 3.84 16.65 -14.74
N GLN A 15 4.27 17.91 -14.76
CA GLN A 15 4.77 18.55 -13.55
C GLN A 15 3.58 19.04 -12.73
N ILE A 16 3.58 18.73 -11.44
CA ILE A 16 2.58 19.22 -10.50
C ILE A 16 3.17 20.44 -9.80
N SER A 17 2.51 21.59 -9.94
CA SER A 17 2.80 22.80 -9.16
C SER A 17 1.71 23.04 -8.12
N VAL A 18 2.11 23.42 -6.91
CA VAL A 18 1.20 23.70 -5.79
C VAL A 18 1.47 25.11 -5.27
N GLU A 19 0.47 25.98 -5.34
CA GLU A 19 0.51 27.36 -4.86
C GLU A 19 -0.68 27.61 -3.93
N GLY A 20 -0.46 27.55 -2.62
CA GLY A 20 -1.53 27.59 -1.62
C GLY A 20 -2.50 26.42 -1.82
N VAL A 21 -3.77 26.73 -2.12
CA VAL A 21 -4.81 25.72 -2.41
C VAL A 21 -4.96 25.42 -3.91
N ARG A 22 -4.17 26.06 -4.77
CA ARG A 22 -4.20 25.85 -6.22
C ARG A 22 -3.21 24.75 -6.60
N VAL A 23 -3.71 23.72 -7.27
CA VAL A 23 -2.88 22.68 -7.91
C VAL A 23 -2.97 22.87 -9.42
N SER A 24 -1.82 22.95 -10.08
CA SER A 24 -1.73 23.09 -11.54
C SER A 24 -0.96 21.91 -12.13
N LEU A 25 -1.47 21.35 -13.23
CA LEU A 25 -0.76 20.36 -14.05
C LEU A 25 -0.13 21.07 -15.23
N ILE A 26 1.19 20.96 -15.34
CA ILE A 26 1.97 21.53 -16.44
C ILE A 26 2.36 20.37 -17.38
N GLY A 27 1.81 20.39 -18.59
CA GLY A 27 1.95 19.33 -19.59
C GLY A 27 0.67 18.50 -19.74
N GLU A 28 0.76 17.42 -20.52
CA GLU A 28 -0.35 16.48 -20.74
C GLU A 28 -0.34 15.37 -19.67
N GLY A 29 -1.51 15.01 -19.17
CA GLY A 29 -1.68 13.91 -18.22
C GLY A 29 -2.87 14.12 -17.29
N THR A 30 -3.15 13.12 -16.47
CA THR A 30 -4.19 13.14 -15.44
C THR A 30 -3.60 12.79 -14.09
N VAL A 31 -4.27 13.23 -13.03
CA VAL A 31 -3.94 12.83 -11.65
C VAL A 31 -4.89 11.72 -11.23
N ASP A 32 -4.30 10.62 -10.76
CA ASP A 32 -5.01 9.52 -10.12
C ASP A 32 -4.55 9.46 -8.65
N LEU A 33 -5.51 9.41 -7.73
CA LEU A 33 -5.28 9.32 -6.29
C LEU A 33 -5.51 7.91 -5.74
N GLY A 34 -5.62 6.91 -6.61
CA GLY A 34 -5.95 5.52 -6.25
C GLY A 34 -4.94 4.85 -5.32
N GLY A 35 -3.68 5.28 -5.33
CA GLY A 35 -2.61 4.77 -4.45
C GLY A 35 -2.37 5.57 -3.16
N ILE A 36 -3.25 6.51 -2.82
CA ILE A 36 -3.13 7.34 -1.59
C ILE A 36 -4.49 7.68 -0.95
N GLY A 37 -5.55 7.72 -1.75
CA GLY A 37 -6.84 8.28 -1.35
C GLY A 37 -7.54 7.49 -0.25
N LYS A 38 -7.43 6.15 -0.25
CA LYS A 38 -8.01 5.32 0.80
C LYS A 38 -7.34 5.58 2.14
N GLY A 39 -6.01 5.54 2.16
CA GLY A 39 -5.22 5.83 3.36
C GLY A 39 -5.50 7.24 3.90
N TRP A 40 -5.61 8.24 3.02
CA TRP A 40 -5.97 9.60 3.42
C TRP A 40 -7.38 9.71 4.02
N ALA A 41 -8.38 9.06 3.40
CA ALA A 41 -9.74 9.06 3.90
C ALA A 41 -9.86 8.37 5.26
N LEU A 42 -9.18 7.22 5.44
CA LEU A 42 -9.07 6.56 6.74
C LEU A 42 -8.46 7.47 7.78
N ASP A 43 -7.39 8.17 7.40
CA ASP A 43 -6.73 9.09 8.28
C ASP A 43 -7.66 10.23 8.75
N ALA A 44 -8.39 10.84 7.82
CA ALA A 44 -9.36 11.90 8.11
C ALA A 44 -10.52 11.43 9.00
N VAL A 45 -11.04 10.21 8.77
CA VAL A 45 -12.13 9.65 9.59
C VAL A 45 -11.65 9.39 11.02
N CYS A 46 -10.47 8.79 11.20
CA CYS A 46 -9.94 8.51 12.52
C CYS A 46 -9.61 9.80 13.29
N ASP A 47 -9.00 10.80 12.63
CA ASP A 47 -8.71 12.09 13.25
C ASP A 47 -10.01 12.80 13.70
N LEU A 48 -11.09 12.63 12.95
CA LEU A 48 -12.41 13.13 13.30
C LEU A 48 -13.04 12.38 14.49
N LEU A 49 -12.83 11.07 14.59
CA LEU A 49 -13.27 10.26 15.74
C LEU A 49 -12.52 10.66 17.01
N ASP A 50 -11.21 10.85 16.92
CA ASP A 50 -10.35 11.33 18.00
C ASP A 50 -10.85 12.70 18.50
N ALA A 51 -11.11 13.64 17.58
CA ALA A 51 -11.62 14.97 17.91
C ALA A 51 -13.02 14.95 18.58
N ARG A 52 -13.80 13.88 18.38
CA ARG A 52 -15.09 13.66 19.04
C ARG A 52 -15.00 12.87 20.35
N GLY A 53 -13.79 12.52 20.79
CA GLY A 53 -13.57 11.76 22.01
C GLY A 53 -13.94 10.28 21.90
N VAL A 54 -14.04 9.74 20.68
CA VAL A 54 -14.22 8.30 20.49
C VAL A 54 -12.88 7.62 20.75
N ASP A 55 -12.77 6.97 21.91
CA ASP A 55 -11.49 6.43 22.39
C ASP A 55 -11.02 5.21 21.58
N ARG A 56 -11.90 4.22 21.38
CA ARG A 56 -11.54 2.90 20.82
C ARG A 56 -12.35 2.60 19.59
N TYR A 57 -11.67 2.43 18.46
CA TYR A 57 -12.30 2.15 17.17
C TYR A 57 -11.32 1.46 16.22
N LEU A 58 -11.89 0.81 15.21
CA LEU A 58 -11.20 0.28 14.03
C LEU A 58 -12.03 0.71 12.81
N VAL A 59 -11.40 1.41 11.86
CA VAL A 59 -12.03 1.85 10.62
C VAL A 59 -11.48 1.01 9.47
N ASP A 60 -12.39 0.46 8.66
CA ASP A 60 -12.07 -0.30 7.45
C ASP A 60 -12.43 0.51 6.20
N GLY A 61 -11.43 0.70 5.33
CA GLY A 61 -11.50 1.40 4.07
C GLY A 61 -11.19 0.49 2.89
N GLY A 62 -11.96 -0.61 2.74
CA GLY A 62 -11.80 -1.53 1.61
C GLY A 62 -10.66 -2.54 1.81
N GLY A 63 -10.45 -2.96 3.06
CA GLY A 63 -9.40 -3.88 3.49
C GLY A 63 -8.15 -3.19 4.06
N ASP A 64 -7.99 -1.88 3.86
CA ASP A 64 -7.02 -1.09 4.60
C ASP A 64 -7.67 -0.62 5.90
N LEU A 65 -6.91 -0.66 6.99
CA LEU A 65 -7.43 -0.45 8.33
C LEU A 65 -6.65 0.65 9.06
N ARG A 66 -7.34 1.42 9.90
CA ARG A 66 -6.73 2.26 10.93
C ARG A 66 -7.48 2.15 12.24
N ALA A 67 -6.76 1.97 13.33
CA ALA A 67 -7.30 1.91 14.68
C ALA A 67 -6.84 3.10 15.53
N GLY A 68 -7.74 3.53 16.41
CA GLY A 68 -7.47 4.47 17.50
C GLY A 68 -6.87 3.75 18.71
N ASN A 69 -7.25 4.14 19.94
CA ASN A 69 -6.80 3.40 21.11
C ASN A 69 -7.32 1.96 21.11
N THR A 70 -6.55 1.10 21.76
CA THR A 70 -6.81 -0.34 21.83
C THR A 70 -7.85 -0.64 22.92
N PRO A 71 -8.80 -1.57 22.68
CA PRO A 71 -9.54 -2.20 23.77
C PRO A 71 -8.63 -3.07 24.65
N ALA A 72 -9.19 -3.90 25.53
CA ALA A 72 -8.40 -4.77 26.39
C ALA A 72 -7.43 -5.69 25.62
N VAL A 73 -7.75 -5.99 24.37
CA VAL A 73 -6.96 -6.80 23.44
C VAL A 73 -6.85 -6.02 22.12
N PRO A 74 -5.67 -5.91 21.48
CA PRO A 74 -5.54 -5.34 20.14
C PRO A 74 -6.44 -6.04 19.12
N TRP A 75 -6.81 -5.32 18.06
CA TRP A 75 -7.70 -5.84 17.04
C TRP A 75 -6.99 -6.92 16.21
N PRO A 76 -7.50 -8.16 16.13
CA PRO A 76 -6.93 -9.17 15.25
C PRO A 76 -7.28 -8.86 13.80
N VAL A 77 -6.26 -8.69 12.97
CA VAL A 77 -6.38 -8.35 11.54
C VAL A 77 -5.71 -9.45 10.74
N GLY A 78 -6.47 -10.08 9.84
CA GLY A 78 -5.89 -11.01 8.88
C GLY A 78 -4.91 -10.28 7.95
N VAL A 79 -3.65 -10.70 7.98
CA VAL A 79 -2.62 -10.31 7.01
C VAL A 79 -2.24 -11.58 6.23
N GLY A 80 -1.82 -11.47 4.97
CA GLY A 80 -1.72 -12.64 4.07
C GLY A 80 -0.97 -13.86 4.63
N ASP A 81 -1.09 -15.01 3.95
CA ASP A 81 -0.54 -16.31 4.39
C ASP A 81 -1.19 -16.89 5.67
N GLY A 82 -2.45 -16.53 5.95
CA GLY A 82 -3.15 -16.97 7.17
C GLY A 82 -2.58 -16.37 8.45
N LEU A 83 -1.72 -15.35 8.35
CA LEU A 83 -1.16 -14.64 9.47
C LEU A 83 -2.17 -13.64 10.06
N VAL A 84 -1.95 -13.28 11.31
CA VAL A 84 -2.77 -12.29 12.02
C VAL A 84 -1.85 -11.22 12.58
N ALA A 85 -2.10 -9.96 12.23
CA ALA A 85 -1.51 -8.81 12.89
C ALA A 85 -2.44 -8.33 14.01
N TRP A 86 -1.87 -7.96 15.14
CA TRP A 86 -2.56 -7.47 16.32
C TRP A 86 -2.46 -5.95 16.37
N LEU A 87 -3.47 -5.30 15.80
CA LEU A 87 -3.47 -3.87 15.53
C LEU A 87 -3.92 -3.10 16.79
N GLY A 88 -2.97 -2.41 17.42
CA GLY A 88 -3.23 -1.34 18.38
C GLY A 88 -3.43 0.00 17.67
N PRO A 89 -3.03 1.16 18.25
CA PRO A 89 -3.06 2.42 17.54
C PRO A 89 -2.11 2.37 16.34
N GLY A 90 -2.68 2.50 15.14
CA GLY A 90 -1.93 2.35 13.90
C GLY A 90 -2.80 1.93 12.74
N ALA A 91 -2.15 1.57 11.64
CA ALA A 91 -2.78 1.25 10.38
C ALA A 91 -2.09 0.08 9.67
N VAL A 92 -2.86 -0.62 8.86
CA VAL A 92 -2.41 -1.69 7.97
C VAL A 92 -2.99 -1.40 6.59
N ALA A 93 -2.16 -1.42 5.55
CA ALA A 93 -2.63 -1.29 4.17
C ALA A 93 -2.05 -2.40 3.30
N THR A 94 -2.83 -2.85 2.30
CA THR A 94 -2.43 -3.94 1.41
C THR A 94 -2.54 -3.53 -0.05
N SER A 95 -1.43 -3.70 -0.78
CA SER A 95 -1.39 -3.62 -2.24
C SER A 95 -1.07 -4.98 -2.84
N SER A 96 -1.74 -5.33 -3.93
CA SER A 96 -1.55 -6.63 -4.58
C SER A 96 -1.82 -6.59 -6.08
N THR A 97 -1.03 -7.34 -6.83
CA THR A 97 -1.23 -7.59 -8.27
C THR A 97 -2.27 -8.67 -8.55
N GLU A 98 -2.74 -9.41 -7.53
CA GLU A 98 -3.55 -10.62 -7.72
C GLU A 98 -5.06 -10.34 -7.81
N ARG A 99 -5.56 -9.34 -7.06
CA ARG A 99 -7.02 -9.08 -6.99
C ARG A 99 -7.57 -8.37 -8.22
N ARG A 100 -6.82 -7.41 -8.77
CA ARG A 100 -7.23 -6.57 -9.91
C ARG A 100 -6.30 -6.86 -11.10
N ARG A 101 -6.49 -8.05 -11.68
CA ARG A 101 -5.69 -8.63 -12.76
C ARG A 101 -6.60 -9.04 -13.92
N TRP A 102 -6.11 -8.89 -15.16
CA TRP A 102 -6.83 -9.28 -16.37
C TRP A 102 -5.88 -9.79 -17.47
N THR A 103 -6.45 -10.47 -18.46
CA THR A 103 -5.75 -10.88 -19.68
C THR A 103 -5.82 -9.76 -20.71
N THR A 104 -4.68 -9.42 -21.30
CA THR A 104 -4.58 -8.43 -22.39
C THR A 104 -4.98 -9.06 -23.73
N GLU A 105 -5.31 -8.24 -24.73
CA GLU A 105 -5.66 -8.73 -26.08
C GLU A 105 -4.57 -9.61 -26.72
N GLY A 106 -3.30 -9.37 -26.38
CA GLY A 106 -2.16 -10.18 -26.83
C GLY A 106 -1.92 -11.47 -26.02
N GLY A 107 -2.83 -11.85 -25.12
CA GLY A 107 -2.70 -13.04 -24.28
C GLY A 107 -1.75 -12.90 -23.08
N GLY A 108 -1.15 -11.71 -22.89
CA GLY A 108 -0.37 -11.38 -21.69
C GLY A 108 -1.26 -11.05 -20.48
N VAL A 109 -0.63 -10.76 -19.34
CA VAL A 109 -1.30 -10.42 -18.09
C VAL A 109 -1.06 -8.95 -17.76
N ALA A 110 -2.08 -8.28 -17.22
CA ALA A 110 -1.97 -6.93 -16.70
C ALA A 110 -2.66 -6.81 -15.33
N HIS A 111 -2.24 -5.81 -14.54
CA HIS A 111 -2.85 -5.42 -13.28
C HIS A 111 -2.80 -3.89 -13.13
N HIS A 112 -3.53 -3.35 -12.16
CA HIS A 112 -3.76 -1.92 -12.00
C HIS A 112 -2.60 -1.08 -11.43
N ILE A 113 -1.47 -1.70 -11.06
CA ILE A 113 -0.33 -1.00 -10.46
C ILE A 113 0.72 -0.79 -11.56
N ILE A 114 1.01 0.47 -11.88
CA ILE A 114 1.80 0.86 -13.05
C ILE A 114 3.22 1.21 -12.63
N ASP A 115 4.20 0.69 -13.36
CA ASP A 115 5.58 1.14 -13.28
C ASP A 115 5.70 2.55 -13.89
N THR A 116 6.02 3.51 -13.04
CA THR A 116 6.10 4.94 -13.42
C THR A 116 7.24 5.27 -14.40
N VAL A 117 8.16 4.33 -14.66
CA VAL A 117 9.25 4.52 -15.64
C VAL A 117 8.81 4.03 -17.03
N SER A 118 8.22 2.84 -17.11
CA SER A 118 7.83 2.21 -18.38
C SER A 118 6.40 2.53 -18.82
N GLY A 119 5.52 2.93 -17.91
CA GLY A 119 4.11 3.19 -18.18
C GLY A 119 3.25 1.94 -18.34
N VAL A 120 3.77 0.75 -18.04
CA VAL A 120 3.05 -0.54 -18.11
C VAL A 120 2.89 -1.17 -16.72
N PRO A 121 2.04 -2.20 -16.54
CA PRO A 121 1.90 -2.88 -15.25
C PRO A 121 3.25 -3.35 -14.66
N ALA A 122 3.41 -3.13 -13.36
CA ALA A 122 4.66 -3.39 -12.66
C ALA A 122 4.87 -4.87 -12.32
N PHE A 123 5.82 -5.51 -12.98
CA PHE A 123 6.33 -6.83 -12.61
C PHE A 123 7.73 -6.67 -11.99
N ARG A 124 7.81 -6.66 -10.65
CA ARG A 124 9.04 -6.40 -9.88
C ARG A 124 9.31 -7.43 -8.77
N GLY A 125 8.81 -8.65 -8.96
CA GLY A 125 9.03 -9.77 -8.04
C GLY A 125 8.22 -9.71 -6.73
N VAL A 126 7.45 -8.65 -6.49
CA VAL A 126 6.53 -8.53 -5.34
C VAL A 126 5.10 -8.53 -5.86
N THR A 127 4.32 -9.53 -5.47
CA THR A 127 2.91 -9.70 -5.87
C THR A 127 1.95 -9.13 -4.84
N THR A 128 2.32 -9.16 -3.55
CA THR A 128 1.54 -8.59 -2.46
C THR A 128 2.46 -7.89 -1.46
N ALA A 129 2.06 -6.72 -0.99
CA ALA A 129 2.71 -5.97 0.07
C ALA A 129 1.67 -5.55 1.11
N VAL A 130 1.85 -6.00 2.34
CA VAL A 130 1.12 -5.56 3.53
C VAL A 130 2.05 -4.66 4.31
N VAL A 131 1.66 -3.41 4.55
CA VAL A 131 2.47 -2.43 5.26
C VAL A 131 1.76 -1.98 6.53
N VAL A 132 2.50 -1.93 7.64
CA VAL A 132 2.03 -1.41 8.91
C VAL A 132 2.72 -0.08 9.25
N HIS A 133 1.94 0.88 9.72
CA HIS A 133 2.44 2.22 10.06
C HIS A 133 1.46 2.93 11.02
N ARG A 134 1.85 4.06 11.62
CA ARG A 134 0.94 4.85 12.50
C ARG A 134 -0.20 5.57 11.75
N ARG A 135 0.00 5.84 10.46
CA ARG A 135 -0.89 6.57 9.56
C ARG A 135 -1.24 5.72 8.36
N ALA A 136 -2.52 5.64 8.03
CA ALA A 136 -3.01 4.84 6.90
C ALA A 136 -2.54 5.40 5.57
N THR A 137 -2.46 6.74 5.44
CA THR A 137 -1.94 7.38 4.21
C THR A 137 -0.55 6.88 3.86
N THR A 138 0.35 6.82 4.83
CA THR A 138 1.72 6.35 4.61
C THR A 138 1.75 4.86 4.31
N ALA A 139 0.97 4.05 5.02
CA ALA A 139 0.90 2.61 4.75
C ALA A 139 0.42 2.31 3.31
N ASP A 140 -0.64 2.99 2.84
CA ASP A 140 -1.23 2.83 1.51
C ASP A 140 -0.22 3.17 0.40
N VAL A 141 0.46 4.30 0.55
CA VAL A 141 1.50 4.75 -0.38
C VAL A 141 2.69 3.78 -0.42
N LEU A 142 3.18 3.34 0.74
CA LEU A 142 4.34 2.46 0.81
C LEU A 142 4.03 1.05 0.33
N ALA A 143 2.82 0.53 0.57
CA ALA A 143 2.38 -0.75 0.03
C ALA A 143 2.35 -0.71 -1.50
N THR A 144 1.80 0.35 -2.09
CA THR A 144 1.79 0.54 -3.55
C THR A 144 3.22 0.67 -4.09
N THR A 145 4.07 1.41 -3.37
CA THR A 145 5.49 1.63 -3.74
C THR A 145 6.27 0.32 -3.79
N LEU A 146 6.07 -0.59 -2.82
CA LEU A 146 6.74 -1.89 -2.78
C LEU A 146 6.31 -2.81 -3.93
N VAL A 147 5.03 -2.79 -4.32
CA VAL A 147 4.57 -3.56 -5.49
C VAL A 147 5.08 -2.95 -6.79
N ALA A 148 5.05 -1.62 -6.92
CA ALA A 148 5.48 -0.92 -8.13
C ALA A 148 7.00 -0.95 -8.35
N GLY A 149 7.78 -0.85 -7.27
CA GLY A 149 9.24 -0.74 -7.30
C GLY A 149 10.00 -2.00 -6.87
N GLY A 150 9.34 -2.96 -6.25
CA GLY A 150 9.91 -4.21 -5.77
C GLY A 150 10.61 -4.10 -4.40
N ALA A 151 11.15 -5.23 -3.95
CA ALA A 151 11.73 -5.37 -2.60
C ALA A 151 12.99 -4.50 -2.35
N ALA A 152 13.60 -3.96 -3.40
CA ALA A 152 14.73 -3.04 -3.27
C ALA A 152 14.38 -1.74 -2.51
N LEU A 153 13.08 -1.42 -2.37
CA LEU A 153 12.60 -0.23 -1.66
C LEU A 153 12.28 -0.48 -0.17
N VAL A 154 12.55 -1.67 0.35
CA VAL A 154 12.29 -2.01 1.76
C VAL A 154 13.00 -1.05 2.73
N GLU A 155 14.25 -0.68 2.45
CA GLU A 155 14.98 0.29 3.29
C GLU A 155 14.32 1.67 3.29
N THR A 156 13.70 2.07 2.17
CA THR A 156 12.92 3.31 2.08
C THR A 156 11.66 3.22 2.94
N VAL A 157 10.96 2.09 2.91
CA VAL A 157 9.79 1.83 3.77
C VAL A 157 10.16 1.94 5.25
N GLN A 158 11.26 1.32 5.67
CA GLN A 158 11.75 1.39 7.04
C GLN A 158 12.22 2.80 7.44
N ALA A 159 12.83 3.56 6.52
CA ALA A 159 13.18 4.96 6.75
C ALA A 159 11.96 5.85 7.01
N HIS A 160 10.77 5.45 6.55
CA HIS A 160 9.49 6.08 6.88
C HIS A 160 8.83 5.54 8.15
N GLY A 161 9.52 4.69 8.92
CA GLY A 161 9.03 4.13 10.17
C GLY A 161 7.91 3.09 10.00
N ALA A 162 7.85 2.45 8.83
CA ALA A 162 6.90 1.40 8.50
C ALA A 162 7.59 0.03 8.44
N GLU A 163 6.82 -1.02 8.65
CA GLU A 163 7.25 -2.41 8.48
C GLU A 163 6.37 -3.09 7.43
N ALA A 164 6.88 -4.15 6.79
CA ALA A 164 6.20 -4.81 5.69
C ALA A 164 6.26 -6.33 5.79
N LEU A 165 5.17 -6.97 5.40
CA LEU A 165 5.07 -8.38 5.04
C LEU A 165 4.81 -8.44 3.53
N LEU A 166 5.61 -9.23 2.82
CA LEU A 166 5.62 -9.26 1.36
C LEU A 166 5.43 -10.69 0.85
N GLN A 167 4.80 -10.81 -0.32
CA GLN A 167 4.70 -12.05 -1.10
C GLN A 167 5.36 -11.89 -2.47
N GLY A 168 6.11 -12.91 -2.87
CA GLY A 168 6.94 -12.92 -4.06
C GLY A 168 6.15 -13.48 -5.22
N ASP A 169 6.63 -13.31 -6.43
CA ASP A 169 6.07 -14.01 -7.59
C ASP A 169 6.35 -15.52 -7.58
N ASP A 170 7.28 -15.97 -6.73
CA ASP A 170 7.52 -17.37 -6.36
C ASP A 170 6.56 -17.91 -5.28
N GLY A 171 5.70 -17.05 -4.72
CA GLY A 171 4.75 -17.37 -3.67
C GLY A 171 5.33 -17.42 -2.26
N VAL A 172 6.64 -17.18 -2.09
CA VAL A 172 7.29 -17.16 -0.77
C VAL A 172 6.91 -15.87 -0.04
N TRP A 173 6.73 -15.94 1.28
CA TRP A 173 6.51 -14.80 2.16
C TRP A 173 7.75 -14.46 2.99
N TRP A 174 8.02 -13.18 3.16
CA TRP A 174 9.12 -12.63 3.95
C TRP A 174 8.68 -11.29 4.52
N MET A 175 9.32 -10.88 5.61
CA MET A 175 8.94 -9.67 6.32
C MET A 175 10.16 -8.89 6.76
N THR A 176 9.97 -7.59 6.94
CA THR A 176 10.94 -6.76 7.65
C THR A 176 11.02 -7.17 9.12
N PRO A 177 12.18 -7.05 9.79
CA PRO A 177 12.34 -7.56 11.16
C PRO A 177 11.31 -7.02 12.17
N GLY A 178 10.91 -5.74 12.06
CA GLY A 178 9.97 -5.14 12.99
C GLY A 178 8.52 -5.59 12.80
N MET A 179 8.18 -6.21 11.66
CA MET A 179 6.85 -6.78 11.42
C MET A 179 6.48 -7.84 12.48
N VAL A 180 7.47 -8.54 13.03
CA VAL A 180 7.28 -9.54 14.10
C VAL A 180 6.54 -8.95 15.31
N ALA A 181 6.79 -7.69 15.65
CA ALA A 181 6.12 -7.03 16.77
C ALA A 181 4.60 -6.87 16.55
N TRP A 182 4.16 -6.85 15.29
CA TRP A 182 2.75 -6.77 14.92
C TRP A 182 2.09 -8.14 14.83
N LEU A 183 2.85 -9.19 14.52
CA LEU A 183 2.33 -10.56 14.41
C LEU A 183 2.23 -11.27 15.77
N ASN A 184 3.06 -10.86 16.73
CA ASN A 184 3.00 -11.38 18.09
C ASN A 184 1.78 -10.79 18.81
N GLY A 185 0.79 -11.64 19.06
CA GLY A 185 -0.38 -11.27 19.86
C GLY A 185 -0.03 -10.92 21.30
N PRO A 186 -0.96 -10.27 22.02
CA PRO A 186 -0.79 -10.07 23.45
C PRO A 186 -0.63 -11.43 24.14
N ALA A 187 0.22 -11.49 25.17
CA ALA A 187 0.23 -12.63 26.07
C ALA A 187 -1.14 -12.72 26.74
N LEU A 188 -1.92 -13.75 26.37
CA LEU A 188 -3.19 -14.03 27.03
C LEU A 188 -2.87 -14.54 28.44
N SER A 189 -3.23 -13.75 29.46
CA SER A 189 -3.15 -14.12 30.88
C SER A 189 -4.31 -15.01 31.30
#